data_AF-B4K4A0-F1
#
_entry.id   AF-B4K4A0-F1
#
_cell.length_a   1.000
_cell.length_b   1.000
_cell.length_c   1.000
_cell.angle_alpha   90.00
_cell.angle_beta   90.00
_cell.angle_gamma   90.00
#
_symmetry.space_group_name_H-M   'P 1'
#
loop_
_entity.id
_entity.type
_entity.pdbx_description
1 polymer ?
#
loop_
_entity_poly.entity_id
_entity_poly.type
_entity_poly.pdbx_seq_one_letter_code
_entity_poly.pdbx_strand_id
1 'polypeptide(L)'
;MLQLECNAGFKLNIKGENATARCIRGIWKPDVPKCMSAPCLVPAVEHGQYYKVEPHTKQLSDKPSLTPLSTYEEVQSNEFITLECEDGFNAQGSAQLRCAHGSWSVNAFSECTSVPCTLPNIPGIIYDVSRPFTVIAR
;
A
#
# COMPACT_ATOMS: atom_id res chain seq x y z
N MET A 1 9.74 7.25 37.90
CA MET A 1 9.82 6.86 36.48
C MET A 1 8.58 7.40 35.81
N LEU A 2 8.71 8.19 34.75
CA LEU A 2 7.55 8.75 34.03
C LEU A 2 7.24 7.81 32.86
N GLN A 3 6.02 7.26 32.81
CA GLN A 3 5.54 6.57 31.61
C GLN A 3 4.94 7.60 30.66
N LEU A 4 5.34 7.53 29.40
CA LEU A 4 4.92 8.44 28.35
C LEU A 4 4.13 7.63 27.33
N GLU A 5 2.86 7.97 27.19
CA GLU A 5 1.97 7.39 26.18
C GLU A 5 1.58 8.47 25.19
N CYS A 6 1.66 8.15 23.90
CA CYS A 6 1.18 9.04 22.85
C CYS A 6 -0.29 8.73 22.53
N ASN A 7 -1.01 9.74 22.03
CA ASN A 7 -2.36 9.53 21.52
C ASN A 7 -2.37 8.53 20.35
N ALA A 8 -3.53 7.93 20.09
CA ALA A 8 -3.72 7.04 18.96
C ALA A 8 -3.23 7.66 17.64
N GLY A 9 -2.50 6.88 16.85
CA GLY A 9 -1.91 7.32 15.58
C GLY A 9 -0.60 8.12 15.71
N PHE A 10 -0.04 8.21 16.93
CA PHE A 10 1.28 8.79 17.18
C PHE A 10 2.21 7.78 17.84
N LYS A 11 3.50 7.83 17.48
CA LYS A 11 4.57 6.98 18.00
C LYS A 11 5.64 7.87 18.63
N LEU A 12 6.21 7.42 19.74
CA LEU A 12 7.31 8.12 20.39
C LEU A 12 8.57 8.07 19.50
N ASN A 13 9.34 9.16 19.44
CA ASN A 13 10.62 9.20 18.72
C ASN A 13 11.69 8.28 19.32
N ILE A 14 11.52 7.85 20.57
CA ILE A 14 12.46 6.97 21.28
C ILE A 14 12.18 5.51 20.87
N LYS A 15 13.14 4.87 20.20
CA LYS A 15 13.04 3.47 19.75
C LYS A 15 13.34 2.49 20.88
N GLY A 16 12.54 1.44 21.01
CA GLY A 16 12.75 0.32 21.95
C GLY A 16 11.47 -0.13 22.66
N GLU A 17 11.39 -1.42 23.00
CA GLU A 17 10.22 -2.06 23.65
C GLU A 17 9.89 -1.44 25.03
N ASN A 18 10.88 -0.86 25.69
CA ASN A 18 10.75 -0.13 26.97
C ASN A 18 11.27 1.31 26.84
N ALA A 19 10.82 2.03 25.82
CA ALA A 19 11.21 3.42 25.57
C ALA A 19 10.95 4.29 26.82
N THR A 20 12.01 4.54 27.60
CA THR A 20 11.96 5.32 28.83
C THR A 20 12.77 6.59 28.65
N ALA A 21 12.16 7.72 28.96
CA ALA A 21 12.85 9.00 29.00
C ALA A 21 13.23 9.32 30.45
N ARG A 22 14.48 9.76 30.66
CA ARG A 22 14.93 10.21 31.98
C ARG A 22 15.36 11.67 31.89
N CYS A 23 14.84 12.49 32.80
CA CYS A 23 15.33 13.86 32.99
C CYS A 23 16.32 13.86 34.16
N ILE A 24 17.59 14.15 33.88
CA ILE A 24 18.65 14.21 34.88
C ILE A 24 19.25 15.61 34.81
N ARG A 25 19.11 16.40 35.89
CA ARG A 25 19.61 17.78 35.97
C ARG A 25 19.13 18.67 34.80
N GLY A 26 17.87 18.52 34.40
CA GLY A 26 17.26 19.28 33.29
C GLY A 26 17.58 18.76 31.89
N ILE A 27 18.38 17.69 31.76
CA ILE A 27 18.74 17.10 30.47
C ILE A 27 17.96 15.80 30.28
N TRP A 28 17.22 15.72 29.16
CA TRP A 28 16.55 14.50 28.74
C TRP A 28 17.52 13.52 28.10
N LYS A 29 17.40 12.24 28.45
CA LYS A 29 18.15 11.12 27.85
C LYS A 29 17.18 10.00 27.47
N PRO A 30 17.34 9.35 26.29
CA PRO A 30 18.37 9.61 25.27
C PRO A 30 18.16 10.90 24.46
N ASP A 31 16.91 11.28 24.25
CA ASP A 31 16.48 12.52 23.60
C ASP A 31 15.20 13.04 24.28
N VAL A 32 14.80 14.27 23.97
CA VAL A 32 13.53 14.84 24.43
C VAL A 32 12.38 14.01 23.81
N PRO A 33 11.47 13.45 24.62
CA PRO A 33 10.36 12.65 24.11
C PRO A 33 9.40 13.51 23.29
N LYS A 34 9.12 13.08 22.07
CA LYS A 34 8.19 13.70 21.12
C LYS A 34 7.27 12.65 20.53
N CYS A 35 5.97 12.95 20.47
CA CYS A 35 5.00 12.15 19.74
C CYS A 35 4.98 12.58 18.28
N MET A 36 5.43 11.70 17.39
CA MET A 36 5.42 11.88 15.94
C MET A 36 4.27 11.10 15.34
N SER A 37 3.75 11.50 14.18
CA SER A 37 2.74 10.71 13.47
C SER A 37 3.28 9.30 13.20
N ALA A 38 2.51 8.28 13.55
CA ALA A 38 2.93 6.90 13.35
C ALA A 38 3.09 6.60 11.84
N PRO A 39 4.09 5.79 11.46
CA PRO A 39 4.20 5.28 10.10
C PRO A 39 3.14 4.19 9.85
N CYS A 40 2.76 4.02 8.59
CA CYS A 40 1.91 2.93 8.13
C CYS A 40 2.78 1.76 7.65
N LEU A 41 2.30 0.52 7.84
CA LEU A 41 2.98 -0.66 7.32
C LEU A 41 2.41 -1.03 5.95
N VAL A 42 3.28 -1.24 4.95
CA VAL A 42 2.86 -1.68 3.61
C VAL A 42 2.13 -3.02 3.73
N PRO A 43 0.88 -3.12 3.22
CA PRO A 43 0.12 -4.36 3.28
C PRO A 43 0.69 -5.41 2.31
N ALA A 44 0.44 -6.68 2.59
CA ALA A 44 0.72 -7.75 1.65
C ALA A 44 -0.28 -7.70 0.48
N VAL A 45 0.17 -8.06 -0.71
CA VAL A 45 -0.67 -8.18 -1.91
C VAL A 45 -0.15 -9.35 -2.75
N GLU A 46 -1.08 -10.12 -3.30
CA GLU A 46 -0.79 -11.20 -4.24
C GLU A 46 -0.93 -10.67 -5.67
N HIS A 47 -0.08 -11.13 -6.59
CA HIS A 47 -0.09 -10.72 -8.00
C HIS A 47 0.05 -9.21 -8.22
N GLY A 48 0.79 -8.53 -7.34
CA GLY A 48 1.02 -7.10 -7.42
C GLY A 48 2.17 -6.64 -6.55
N GLN A 49 2.54 -5.36 -6.69
CA GLN A 49 3.66 -4.75 -6.01
C GLN A 49 3.33 -3.29 -5.67
N TYR A 50 3.66 -2.87 -4.45
CA TYR A 50 3.50 -1.47 -4.03
C TYR A 50 4.73 -0.65 -4.38
N TYR A 51 4.49 0.61 -4.72
CA TYR A 51 5.52 1.58 -5.06
C TYR A 51 5.27 2.92 -4.40
N LYS A 52 6.36 3.64 -4.05
CA LYS A 52 6.25 4.99 -3.51
C LYS A 52 5.92 6.00 -4.60
N VAL A 53 4.97 6.90 -4.31
CA VAL A 53 4.61 8.00 -5.21
C VAL A 53 5.43 9.24 -4.85
N GLU A 54 6.35 9.62 -5.73
CA GLU A 54 7.16 10.83 -5.53
C GLU A 54 6.39 12.10 -5.95
N PRO A 55 6.37 13.16 -5.12
CA PRO A 55 5.55 14.36 -5.36
C PRO A 55 5.93 15.18 -6.59
N HIS A 56 7.04 14.87 -7.26
CA HIS A 56 7.56 15.60 -8.42
C HIS A 56 7.31 14.91 -9.78
N THR A 57 6.60 13.78 -9.82
CA THR A 57 6.23 13.12 -11.08
C THR A 57 5.00 13.78 -11.71
N LYS A 58 5.23 14.87 -12.45
CA LYS A 58 4.21 15.59 -13.23
C LYS A 58 3.92 15.00 -14.62
N GLN A 59 4.52 13.88 -15.01
CA GLN A 59 4.26 13.28 -16.32
C GLN A 59 4.02 11.76 -16.23
N LEU A 60 2.81 11.40 -16.66
CA LEU A 60 2.24 10.06 -16.76
C LEU A 60 2.45 9.57 -18.20
N SER A 61 3.69 9.30 -18.62
CA SER A 61 3.94 8.78 -19.97
C SER A 61 5.20 7.94 -20.12
N ASP A 62 6.17 8.06 -19.22
CA ASP A 62 7.26 7.09 -19.12
C ASP A 62 7.16 6.44 -17.75
N LYS A 63 6.87 5.13 -17.76
CA LYS A 63 6.88 4.19 -16.61
C LYS A 63 7.75 4.75 -15.47
N PRO A 64 7.17 5.41 -14.44
CA PRO A 64 7.95 6.31 -13.64
C PRO A 64 8.95 5.53 -12.81
N SER A 65 10.00 6.23 -12.38
CA SER A 65 11.03 5.82 -11.42
C SER A 65 10.41 5.48 -10.05
N LEU A 66 9.50 4.52 -10.03
CA LEU A 66 8.71 4.08 -8.89
C LEU A 66 9.62 3.20 -8.05
N THR A 67 9.89 3.63 -6.82
CA THR A 67 10.68 2.83 -5.88
C THR A 67 9.81 1.72 -5.31
N PRO A 68 10.16 0.42 -5.53
CA PRO A 68 9.37 -0.69 -5.03
C PRO A 68 9.48 -0.75 -3.50
N LEU A 69 8.35 -1.02 -2.84
CA LEU A 69 8.25 -1.14 -1.40
C LEU A 69 8.08 -2.59 -0.97
N SER A 70 8.80 -2.99 0.06
CA SER A 70 8.66 -4.33 0.63
C SER A 70 7.42 -4.45 1.52
N THR A 71 6.91 -5.69 1.67
CA THR A 71 5.82 -5.97 2.60
C THR A 71 6.25 -5.62 4.02
N TYR A 72 5.36 -4.95 4.76
CA TYR A 72 5.60 -4.43 6.12
C TYR A 72 6.66 -3.33 6.23
N GLU A 73 7.07 -2.70 5.13
CA GLU A 73 7.91 -1.51 5.18
C GLU A 73 7.16 -0.34 5.84
N GLU A 74 7.88 0.49 6.62
CA GLU A 74 7.31 1.67 7.29
C GLU A 74 7.26 2.88 6.34
N VAL A 75 6.05 3.32 6.00
CA VAL A 75 5.77 4.51 5.19
C VAL A 75 5.38 5.68 6.10
N GLN A 76 5.97 6.86 5.90
CA GLN A 76 5.71 7.99 6.78
C GLN A 76 4.32 8.60 6.56
N SER A 77 3.76 9.21 7.60
CA SER A 77 2.47 9.90 7.49
C SER A 77 2.52 11.00 6.44
N ASN A 78 1.43 11.15 5.69
CA ASN A 78 1.25 12.02 4.52
C ASN A 78 1.98 11.58 3.25
N GLU A 79 2.65 10.42 3.24
CA GLU A 79 3.15 9.82 2.00
C GLU A 79 2.07 9.01 1.28
N PHE A 80 2.27 8.82 -0.03
CA PHE A 80 1.39 8.08 -0.92
C PHE A 80 2.13 6.90 -1.53
N ILE A 81 1.43 5.78 -1.66
CA ILE A 81 1.90 4.59 -2.37
C ILE A 81 0.87 4.19 -3.43
N THR A 82 1.30 3.47 -4.46
CA THR A 82 0.42 2.95 -5.50
C THR A 82 0.66 1.46 -5.69
N LEU A 83 -0.42 0.71 -5.88
CA LEU A 83 -0.40 -0.69 -6.26
C LEU A 83 -0.31 -0.80 -7.79
N GLU A 84 0.64 -1.59 -8.27
CA GLU A 84 0.70 -2.05 -9.66
C GLU A 84 0.48 -3.57 -9.66
N CYS A 85 -0.44 -4.05 -10.49
CA CYS A 85 -0.70 -5.48 -10.63
C CYS A 85 0.19 -6.11 -11.72
N GLU A 86 0.43 -7.40 -11.61
CA GLU A 86 1.12 -8.20 -12.63
C GLU A 86 0.31 -8.24 -13.94
N ASP A 87 1.01 -8.54 -15.05
CA ASP A 87 0.37 -8.68 -16.35
C ASP A 87 -0.77 -9.72 -16.32
N GLY A 88 -1.94 -9.34 -16.81
CA GLY A 88 -3.14 -10.20 -16.76
C GLY A 88 -3.94 -10.12 -15.47
N PHE A 89 -3.59 -9.22 -14.54
CA PHE A 89 -4.38 -8.85 -13.38
C PHE A 89 -4.75 -7.36 -13.40
N ASN A 90 -5.87 -7.01 -12.77
CA ASN A 90 -6.34 -5.65 -12.59
C ASN A 90 -6.64 -5.38 -11.11
N ALA A 91 -6.28 -4.18 -10.64
CA ALA A 91 -6.57 -3.74 -9.29
C ALA A 91 -8.08 -3.53 -9.11
N GLN A 92 -8.68 -4.20 -8.13
CA GLN A 92 -10.04 -3.96 -7.70
C GLN A 92 -10.04 -2.94 -6.57
N GLY A 93 -10.59 -1.74 -6.83
CA GLY A 93 -10.64 -0.64 -5.88
C GLY A 93 -9.57 0.42 -6.12
N SER A 94 -9.19 1.14 -5.06
CA SER A 94 -8.21 2.22 -5.15
C SER A 94 -6.78 1.67 -5.21
N ALA A 95 -6.10 1.90 -6.33
CA ALA A 95 -4.67 1.56 -6.46
C ALA A 95 -3.78 2.46 -5.59
N GLN A 96 -4.17 3.72 -5.38
CA GLN A 96 -3.40 4.67 -4.59
C GLN A 96 -3.84 4.69 -3.12
N LEU A 97 -2.89 4.56 -2.20
CA LEU A 97 -3.10 4.60 -0.75
C LEU A 97 -2.34 5.79 -0.16
N ARG A 98 -2.98 6.52 0.77
CA ARG A 98 -2.34 7.60 1.54
C ARG A 98 -2.17 7.18 2.99
N CYS A 99 -0.96 7.31 3.52
CA CYS A 99 -0.72 7.07 4.94
C CYS A 99 -1.16 8.29 5.77
N ALA A 100 -1.96 8.08 6.81
CA ALA A 100 -2.40 9.11 7.74
C ALA A 100 -2.37 8.56 9.17
N HIS A 101 -1.46 9.08 10.00
CA HIS A 101 -1.40 8.76 11.43
C HIS A 101 -1.38 7.25 11.73
N GLY A 102 -0.54 6.50 11.00
CA GLY A 102 -0.39 5.05 11.17
C GLY A 102 -1.50 4.20 10.54
N SER A 103 -2.47 4.81 9.85
CA SER A 103 -3.52 4.10 9.11
C SER A 103 -3.55 4.50 7.64
N TRP A 104 -3.85 3.55 6.77
CA TRP A 104 -4.07 3.82 5.36
C TRP A 104 -5.45 4.47 5.15
N SER A 105 -5.52 5.44 4.24
CA SER A 105 -6.76 6.19 3.94
C SER A 105 -7.71 5.39 3.05
N VAL A 106 -8.06 4.16 3.45
CA VAL A 106 -8.96 3.26 2.72
C VAL A 106 -9.87 2.49 3.67
N ASN A 107 -11.04 2.11 3.16
CA ASN A 107 -11.99 1.24 3.89
C ASN A 107 -11.68 -0.24 3.69
N ALA A 108 -11.08 -0.60 2.56
CA ALA A 108 -10.62 -1.94 2.20
C ALA A 108 -9.37 -1.82 1.32
N PHE A 109 -8.45 -2.76 1.46
CA PHE A 109 -7.27 -2.83 0.60
C PHE A 109 -7.66 -3.31 -0.80
N SER A 110 -6.96 -2.80 -1.81
CA SER A 110 -7.14 -3.26 -3.19
C SER A 110 -6.46 -4.60 -3.42
N GLU A 111 -7.09 -5.42 -4.25
CA GLU A 111 -6.62 -6.75 -4.61
C GLU A 111 -6.41 -6.83 -6.12
N CYS A 112 -5.38 -7.55 -6.55
CA CYS A 112 -5.16 -7.83 -7.96
C CYS A 112 -5.95 -9.08 -8.36
N THR A 113 -6.97 -8.92 -9.19
CA THR A 113 -7.79 -10.02 -9.71
C THR A 113 -7.48 -10.27 -11.18
N SER A 114 -7.51 -11.52 -11.62
CA SER A 114 -7.27 -11.85 -13.02
C SER A 114 -8.26 -11.15 -13.95
N VAL A 115 -7.75 -10.68 -15.09
CA VAL A 115 -8.59 -10.06 -16.11
C VAL A 115 -9.49 -11.13 -16.73
N PRO A 116 -10.81 -10.91 -16.80
CA PRO A 116 -11.71 -11.89 -17.39
C PRO A 116 -11.45 -12.03 -18.89
N CYS A 117 -11.33 -13.26 -19.37
CA CYS A 117 -11.30 -13.55 -20.79
C CYS A 117 -12.69 -13.31 -21.40
N THR A 118 -12.85 -12.28 -22.22
CA THR A 118 -14.06 -12.08 -23.02
C THR A 118 -13.91 -12.79 -24.36
N LEU A 119 -14.90 -13.58 -24.76
CA LEU A 119 -14.92 -14.19 -26.08
C LEU A 119 -15.06 -13.06 -27.14
N PRO A 120 -14.09 -12.89 -28.05
CA PRO A 120 -14.23 -11.90 -29.11
C PRO A 120 -15.32 -12.33 -30.10
N ASN A 121 -15.96 -11.36 -30.75
CA ASN A 121 -16.89 -11.65 -31.83
C ASN A 121 -16.09 -12.08 -33.06
N ILE A 122 -16.12 -13.38 -33.38
CA ILE A 122 -15.45 -13.95 -34.54
C ILE A 122 -16.53 -14.27 -35.60
N PRO A 123 -16.50 -13.62 -36.77
CA PRO A 123 -17.47 -13.88 -37.84
C PRO A 123 -17.49 -15.35 -38.26
N GLY A 124 -18.68 -15.95 -38.36
CA GLY A 124 -18.86 -17.34 -38.80
C GLY A 124 -18.70 -18.39 -37.69
N ILE A 125 -18.40 -18.00 -36.45
CA ILE A 125 -18.32 -18.93 -35.31
C ILE A 125 -19.64 -18.93 -34.52
N ILE A 126 -20.15 -20.14 -34.22
CA ILE A 126 -21.29 -20.35 -33.31
C ILE A 126 -20.75 -20.87 -31.98
N TYR A 127 -21.04 -20.15 -30.90
CA TYR A 127 -20.67 -20.55 -29.54
C TYR A 127 -21.82 -21.33 -28.89
N ASP A 128 -21.48 -22.43 -28.20
CA ASP A 128 -22.45 -23.19 -27.41
C ASP A 128 -22.47 -22.67 -25.96
N VAL A 129 -23.52 -21.93 -25.61
CA VAL A 129 -23.73 -21.41 -24.24
C VAL A 129 -24.01 -22.51 -23.21
N SER A 130 -24.30 -23.75 -23.63
CA SER A 130 -24.45 -24.89 -22.71
C SER A 130 -23.11 -25.50 -22.28
N ARG A 131 -22.02 -25.19 -22.99
CA ARG A 131 -20.66 -25.66 -22.70
C ARG A 131 -19.68 -24.49 -22.78
N PRO A 132 -19.43 -23.77 -21.67
CA PRO A 132 -18.42 -22.71 -21.67
C PRO A 132 -17.10 -23.29 -22.19
N PHE A 133 -16.45 -22.56 -23.10
CA PHE A 133 -15.17 -22.89 -23.77
C PHE A 133 -15.20 -23.85 -24.97
N THR A 134 -16.35 -24.30 -25.49
CA THR A 134 -16.37 -25.16 -26.70
C THR A 134 -16.80 -24.41 -27.96
N VAL A 135 -15.96 -24.42 -28.99
CA VAL A 135 -16.29 -23.93 -30.35
C VAL A 135 -16.69 -25.11 -31.23
N ILE A 136 -17.81 -25.00 -31.93
CA ILE A 136 -18.27 -26.04 -32.86
C ILE A 136 -17.70 -25.73 -34.26
N ALA A 137 -16.79 -26.57 -34.75
CA ALA A 137 -16.43 -26.60 -36.16
C ALA A 137 -17.50 -27.41 -36.92
N ARG A 138 -18.07 -26.82 -37.97
CA ARG A 138 -18.92 -27.54 -38.93
C ARG A 138 -18.10 -28.01 -40.12
#